data_AF-A0A8T5L1P6-F1
#
_entry.id   AF-A0A8T5L1P6-F1
#
_cell.length_a   1.000
_cell.length_b   1.000
_cell.length_c   1.000
_cell.angle_alpha   90.00
_cell.angle_beta   90.00
_cell.angle_gamma   90.00
#
_symmetry.space_group_name_H-M   'P 1'
#
loop_
_entity.id
_entity.type
_entity.pdbx_description
1 polymer ?
#
loop_
_entity_poly.entity_id
_entity_poly.type
_entity_poly.pdbx_seq_one_letter_code
_entity_poly.pdbx_strand_id
1 'polypeptide(L)' 'MKSAEILVKGMTCKSCEMLIEEALLDMGVKVDSFTKEGDITVTSITFDDKIDIKEIIEAIKNEGFEVDDRK' A
#
# COMPACT_ATOMS: atom_id res chain seq x y z
N MET A 1 -10.79 -0.70 13.44
CA MET A 1 -9.38 -0.61 12.97
C MET A 1 -8.96 -1.99 12.51
N LYS A 2 -8.72 -2.11 11.20
CA LYS A 2 -8.22 -3.32 10.54
C LYS A 2 -6.79 -3.06 10.09
N SER A 3 -5.99 -4.11 10.03
CA SER A 3 -4.68 -4.06 9.41
C SER A 3 -4.62 -5.05 8.25
N ALA A 4 -3.88 -4.70 7.22
CA ALA A 4 -3.60 -5.58 6.09
C ALA A 4 -2.16 -5.41 5.60
N GLU A 5 -1.69 -6.40 4.86
CA GLU A 5 -0.38 -6.39 4.22
C GLU A 5 -0.62 -6.41 2.71
N ILE A 6 -0.11 -5.39 2.02
CA ILE A 6 -0.24 -5.26 0.57
C ILE A 6 1.11 -5.53 -0.07
N LEU A 7 1.15 -6.43 -1.04
CA LEU A 7 2.35 -6.74 -1.81
C LEU A 7 2.39 -5.83 -3.03
N VAL A 8 3.31 -4.86 -3.05
CA VAL A 8 3.47 -3.93 -4.16
C VAL A 8 4.73 -4.28 -4.93
N LYS A 9 4.61 -4.49 -6.25
CA LYS A 9 5.75 -4.73 -7.15
C LYS A 9 6.24 -3.43 -7.76
N GLY A 10 7.55 -3.38 -8.02
CA GLY A 10 8.18 -2.24 -8.71
C GLY A 10 8.42 -1.02 -7.83
N MET A 11 8.09 -1.09 -6.53
CA MET A 11 8.43 -0.06 -5.55
C MET A 11 9.93 -0.14 -5.22
N THR A 12 10.75 0.38 -6.13
CA THR A 12 12.22 0.19 -6.11
C THR A 12 12.97 1.40 -5.56
N CYS A 13 12.29 2.54 -5.41
CA CYS A 13 12.87 3.82 -4.99
C CYS A 13 12.18 4.36 -3.74
N LYS A 14 12.96 4.98 -2.84
CA LYS A 14 12.44 5.64 -1.63
C LYS A 14 11.39 6.72 -1.90
N SER A 15 11.47 7.36 -3.07
CA SER A 15 10.48 8.33 -3.51
C SER A 15 9.12 7.68 -3.80
N CYS A 16 9.09 6.42 -4.24
CA CYS A 16 7.85 5.68 -4.50
C CYS A 16 7.15 5.27 -3.20
N GLU A 17 7.92 4.94 -2.15
CA GLU A 17 7.38 4.63 -0.83
C GLU A 17 6.61 5.83 -0.26
N MET A 18 7.18 7.04 -0.39
CA MET A 18 6.57 8.28 0.08
C MET A 18 5.28 8.62 -0.68
N LEU A 19 5.25 8.46 -2.01
CA LEU A 19 4.05 8.72 -2.81
C LEU A 19 2.87 7.83 -2.39
N ILE A 20 3.14 6.53 -2.17
CA ILE A 20 2.11 5.59 -1.71
C ILE A 20 1.68 5.95 -0.29
N GLU A 21 2.61 6.27 0.61
CA GLU A 21 2.27 6.69 1.97
C GLU A 21 1.36 7.93 1.98
N GLU A 22 1.67 8.94 1.18
CA GLU A 22 0.85 10.16 1.07
C GLU A 22 -0.54 9.88 0.47
N ALA A 23 -0.61 9.09 -0.61
CA ALA A 23 -1.88 8.72 -1.24
C ALA A 23 -2.78 7.91 -0.28
N LEU A 24 -2.18 6.98 0.48
CA LEU A 24 -2.86 6.20 1.50
C LEU A 24 -3.34 7.08 2.67
N LEU A 25 -2.49 8.00 3.12
CA LEU A 25 -2.81 8.90 4.22
C LEU A 25 -4.01 9.80 3.89
N ASP A 26 -4.13 10.27 2.64
CA ASP A 26 -5.26 11.10 2.18
C ASP A 26 -6.60 10.35 2.27
N MET A 27 -6.59 9.04 2.03
CA MET A 27 -7.77 8.17 2.22
C MET A 27 -8.04 7.82 3.69
N GLY A 28 -7.18 8.23 4.63
CA GLY A 28 -7.26 7.83 6.04
C GLY A 28 -6.70 6.43 6.31
N VAL A 29 -5.86 5.91 5.41
CA VAL A 29 -5.09 4.68 5.59
C VAL A 29 -3.71 5.06 6.13
N LYS A 30 -3.32 4.47 7.25
CA LYS A 30 -2.00 4.68 7.83
C LYS A 30 -1.06 3.57 7.37
N VAL A 31 0.14 3.92 6.90
CA VAL A 31 1.20 2.95 6.68
C VAL A 31 1.97 2.73 7.98
N ASP A 32 2.14 1.48 8.38
CA ASP A 32 2.90 1.09 9.57
C ASP A 32 4.36 0.78 9.23
N SER A 33 4.62 0.11 8.11
CA SER A 33 5.97 -0.26 7.67
C SER A 33 6.02 -0.69 6.20
N PHE A 34 7.19 -0.51 5.59
CA PHE A 34 7.55 -1.07 4.29
C PHE A 34 8.63 -2.13 4.48
N THR A 35 8.37 -3.36 4.06
CA THR A 35 9.32 -4.48 4.11
C THR A 35 9.63 -4.93 2.70
N LYS A 36 10.88 -4.76 2.26
CA LYS A 36 11.29 -5.17 0.92
C LYS A 36 11.72 -6.63 0.90
N GLU A 37 11.05 -7.44 0.09
CA GLU A 37 11.36 -8.84 -0.18
C GLU A 37 11.65 -9.04 -1.68
N GLY A 38 12.91 -8.83 -2.07
CA GLY A 38 13.33 -8.90 -3.47
C GLY A 38 12.76 -7.75 -4.32
N ASP A 39 11.98 -8.11 -5.34
CA ASP A 39 11.27 -7.19 -6.25
C ASP A 39 9.87 -6.80 -5.75
N ILE A 40 9.46 -7.34 -4.60
CA ILE A 40 8.18 -7.08 -3.96
C ILE A 40 8.42 -6.28 -2.68
N THR A 41 7.57 -5.30 -2.41
CA THR A 41 7.53 -4.55 -1.15
C THR A 41 6.23 -4.88 -0.43
N VAL A 42 6.33 -5.47 0.75
CA VAL A 42 5.22 -5.71 1.67
C VAL A 42 4.96 -4.42 2.44
N THR A 43 3.82 -3.78 2.17
CA THR A 43 3.38 -2.58 2.87
C THR A 43 2.34 -2.98 3.92
N SER A 44 2.70 -2.88 5.19
CA SER A 44 1.77 -3.06 6.31
C SER A 44 1.00 -1.77 6.51
N ILE A 45 -0.33 -1.87 6.48
CA ILE A 45 -1.23 -0.73 6.61
C ILE A 45 -2.29 -0.98 7.66
N THR A 46 -2.76 0.10 8.27
CA THR A 46 -3.90 0.13 9.20
C THR A 46 -4.94 1.13 8.70
N PHE A 47 -6.19 0.68 8.60
CA PHE A 47 -7.31 1.47 8.09
C PHE A 47 -8.57 1.26 8.93
N ASP A 48 -9.52 2.19 8.77
CA ASP A 48 -10.79 2.12 9.48
C ASP A 48 -11.72 1.07 8.85
N ASP A 49 -12.73 0.59 9.60
CA ASP A 49 -13.60 -0.48 9.11
C ASP A 49 -14.47 -0.06 7.91
N LYS A 50 -14.55 1.25 7.68
CA LYS A 50 -15.27 1.88 6.59
C LYS A 50 -14.51 1.88 5.26
N ILE A 51 -13.20 1.65 5.28
CA ILE A 51 -12.35 1.68 4.09
C ILE A 51 -12.23 0.26 3.56
N ASP A 52 -12.60 0.08 2.30
CA ASP A 52 -12.52 -1.22 1.64
C ASP A 52 -11.10 -1.44 1.09
N ILE A 53 -10.55 -2.64 1.29
CA ILE A 53 -9.18 -2.93 0.84
C ILE A 53 -9.03 -2.80 -0.68
N LYS A 54 -10.12 -2.95 -1.42
CA LYS A 54 -10.15 -2.74 -2.87
C LYS A 54 -9.87 -1.29 -3.26
N GLU A 55 -10.41 -0.32 -2.53
CA GLU A 55 -10.15 1.11 -2.80
C GLU A 55 -8.68 1.44 -2.57
N ILE A 56 -8.10 0.87 -1.52
CA ILE A 56 -6.67 0.98 -1.22
C ILE A 56 -5.82 0.43 -2.38
N ILE A 57 -6.16 -0.75 -2.88
CA ILE A 57 -5.48 -1.38 -4.01
C ILE A 57 -5.64 -0.53 -5.28
N GLU A 58 -6.84 0.00 -5.56
CA GLU A 58 -7.11 0.84 -6.73
C GLU A 58 -6.36 2.16 -6.67
N ALA A 59 -6.21 2.78 -5.50
CA ALA A 59 -5.42 3.98 -5.34
C ALA A 59 -3.94 3.73 -5.64
N ILE A 60 -3.36 2.64 -5.11
CA ILE A 60 -1.96 2.27 -5.40
C ILE A 60 -1.78 1.97 -6.90
N LYS A 61 -2.77 1.34 -7.54
CA LYS A 61 -2.77 1.11 -8.99
C LYS A 61 -2.88 2.40 -9.80
N ASN A 62 -3.67 3.38 -9.34
CA ASN A 62 -3.78 4.69 -9.98
C ASN A 62 -2.47 5.48 -9.94
N GLU A 63 -1.68 5.32 -8.88
CA GLU A 63 -0.32 5.86 -8.77
C GLU A 63 0.68 5.18 -9.74
N GLY A 64 0.26 4.11 -10.43
CA GLY A 64 1.05 3.42 -11.44
C GLY A 64 1.83 2.20 -10.91
N PHE A 65 1.50 1.72 -9.72
CA PHE A 65 2.14 0.55 -9.12
C PHE A 65 1.30 -0.73 -9.30
N GLU A 66 1.98 -1.87 -9.42
CA GLU A 66 1.28 -3.15 -9.49
C GLU A 66 1.14 -3.73 -8.08
N VAL A 67 -0.09 -4.05 -7.68
CA VAL A 67 -0.41 -4.68 -6.41
C VAL A 67 -0.78 -6.13 -6.64
N ASP A 68 -0.16 -7.03 -5.87
CA ASP A 68 -0.39 -8.45 -5.88
C ASP A 68 -1.30 -8.82 -4.69
N ASP A 69 -2.60 -9.00 -4.93
CA ASP A 69 -3.59 -9.34 -3.91
C ASP A 69 -3.67 -10.86 -3.61
N ARG A 70 -2.68 -11.65 -4.03
CA ARG A 70 -2.69 -13.11 -3.87
C ARG A 70 -2.45 -13.52 -2.40
N LYS A 71 -3.47 -13.42 -1.55
CA LYS A 71 -3.50 -14.11 -0.25
C LYS A 71 -4.91 -14.59 0.09
#